data_AF-A0A917LIA1-F1
#
_entry.id   AF-A0A917LIA1-F1
#
_cell.length_a   1.000
_cell.length_b   1.000
_cell.length_c   1.000
_cell.angle_alpha   90.00
_cell.angle_beta   90.00
_cell.angle_gamma   90.00
#
_symmetry.space_group_name_H-M   'P 1'
#
loop_
_entity.id
_entity.type
_entity.pdbx_description
1 polymer ?
#
loop_
_entity_poly.entity_id
_entity_poly.type
_entity_poly.pdbx_seq_one_letter_code
_entity_poly.pdbx_strand_id
1 'polypeptide(L)'
;MVQKNDAVKKLMIGWLFMATTYTIICLSFFAAEDYDKRALSLSLILVPYVIGAIYYAVFCKNKTALFYTLGLLLPCFIERLMIYGASAYYYHISLFYPKKIMRTIADEGSNIGMMHYETVANFANTIVFFNWHYVIGGTLFTILLTMVLTAFQKSPK
;
A
#
# COMPACT_ATOMS: atom_id res chain seq x y z
N MET A 1 16.89 -15.74 -23.05
CA MET A 1 16.55 -14.35 -22.65
C MET A 1 15.04 -14.04 -22.73
N VAL A 2 14.29 -14.65 -23.66
CA VAL A 2 12.84 -14.37 -23.88
C VAL A 2 11.95 -14.67 -22.65
N GLN A 3 12.15 -15.79 -21.94
CA GLN A 3 11.33 -16.17 -20.77
C GLN A 3 11.41 -15.20 -19.57
N LYS A 4 12.54 -14.48 -19.40
CA LYS A 4 12.75 -13.58 -18.26
C LYS A 4 11.97 -12.28 -18.44
N ASN A 5 11.83 -11.79 -19.67
CA ASN A 5 11.05 -10.60 -19.98
C ASN A 5 9.55 -10.80 -19.71
N ASP A 6 9.01 -11.99 -19.95
CA ASP A 6 7.59 -12.25 -19.70
C ASP A 6 7.25 -12.31 -18.19
N ALA A 7 8.20 -12.76 -17.37
CA ALA A 7 8.04 -12.72 -15.92
C ALA A 7 8.01 -11.27 -15.41
N VAL A 8 8.96 -10.44 -15.83
CA VAL A 8 9.01 -9.02 -15.42
C VAL A 8 7.78 -8.26 -15.90
N LYS A 9 7.33 -8.48 -17.14
CA LYS A 9 6.09 -7.86 -17.66
C LYS A 9 4.88 -8.20 -16.78
N LYS A 10 4.72 -9.48 -16.41
CA LYS A 10 3.62 -9.91 -15.53
C LYS A 10 3.71 -9.29 -14.14
N LEU A 11 4.93 -9.14 -13.58
CA LEU A 11 5.12 -8.42 -12.31
C LEU A 11 4.65 -6.97 -12.44
N MET A 12 5.15 -6.25 -13.44
CA MET A 12 4.82 -4.84 -13.68
C MET A 12 3.31 -4.63 -13.90
N ILE A 13 2.64 -5.53 -14.61
CA ILE A 13 1.18 -5.46 -14.80
C ILE A 13 0.46 -5.64 -13.46
N GLY A 14 0.87 -6.60 -12.63
CA GLY A 14 0.31 -6.76 -11.29
C GLY A 14 0.55 -5.53 -10.40
N TRP A 15 1.73 -4.91 -10.52
CA TRP A 15 2.05 -3.66 -9.82
C TRP A 15 1.18 -2.49 -10.28
N LEU A 16 0.95 -2.37 -11.59
CA LEU A 16 0.02 -1.39 -12.16
C LEU A 16 -1.39 -1.58 -11.60
N PHE A 17 -1.91 -2.81 -11.54
CA PHE A 17 -3.23 -3.07 -10.95
C PHE A 17 -3.32 -2.65 -9.48
N MET A 18 -2.29 -2.94 -8.68
CA MET A 18 -2.23 -2.51 -7.28
C MET A 18 -2.18 -0.98 -7.17
N ALA A 19 -1.31 -0.33 -7.95
CA ALA A 19 -1.19 1.13 -7.96
C ALA A 19 -2.49 1.82 -8.42
N THR A 20 -3.12 1.31 -9.49
CA THR A 20 -4.40 1.83 -9.99
C THR A 20 -5.50 1.67 -8.95
N THR A 21 -5.60 0.49 -8.32
CA THR A 21 -6.60 0.25 -7.28
C THR A 21 -6.39 1.18 -6.09
N TYR A 22 -5.14 1.35 -5.65
CA TYR A 22 -4.78 2.26 -4.57
C TYR A 22 -5.24 3.69 -4.89
N THR A 23 -4.91 4.20 -6.09
CA THR A 23 -5.32 5.54 -6.52
C THR A 23 -6.83 5.70 -6.58
N ILE A 24 -7.55 4.69 -7.09
CA ILE A 24 -9.03 4.73 -7.14
C ILE A 24 -9.61 4.83 -5.73
N ILE A 25 -9.13 4.01 -4.77
CA ILE A 25 -9.61 4.07 -3.38
C ILE A 25 -9.37 5.45 -2.78
N CYS A 26 -8.16 6.00 -2.95
CA CYS A 26 -7.86 7.35 -2.47
C CYS A 26 -8.79 8.40 -3.07
N LEU A 27 -9.03 8.35 -4.38
CA LEU A 27 -9.93 9.30 -5.06
C LEU A 27 -11.39 9.13 -4.64
N SER A 28 -11.86 7.89 -4.45
CA SER A 28 -13.24 7.60 -4.01
C SER A 28 -13.52 8.13 -2.62
N PHE A 29 -12.59 7.93 -1.68
CA PHE A 29 -12.72 8.46 -0.33
C PHE A 29 -12.50 9.98 -0.27
N PHE A 30 -11.61 10.52 -1.10
CA PHE A 30 -11.44 11.97 -1.22
C PHE A 30 -12.70 12.68 -1.75
N ALA A 31 -13.43 12.04 -2.67
CA ALA A 31 -14.69 12.55 -3.19
C ALA A 31 -15.86 12.41 -2.19
N ALA A 32 -15.72 11.58 -1.16
CA ALA A 32 -16.71 11.47 -0.09
C ALA A 32 -16.45 12.58 0.94
N GLU A 33 -17.46 13.41 1.23
CA GLU A 33 -17.32 14.52 2.19
C GLU A 33 -17.19 14.04 3.65
N ASP A 34 -17.74 12.86 3.98
CA ASP A 34 -17.71 12.24 5.30
C ASP A 34 -17.22 10.79 5.21
N TYR A 35 -15.92 10.57 5.38
CA TYR A 35 -15.35 9.23 5.37
C TYR A 35 -14.64 8.85 6.67
N ASP A 36 -14.82 7.59 7.08
CA ASP A 36 -14.08 7.04 8.22
C ASP A 36 -12.62 6.75 7.79
N LYS A 37 -11.68 7.45 8.43
CA LYS A 37 -10.24 7.27 8.21
C LYS A 37 -9.78 5.82 8.47
N ARG A 38 -10.47 5.09 9.36
CA ARG A 38 -10.21 3.66 9.62
C ARG A 38 -10.65 2.80 8.43
N ALA A 39 -11.81 3.10 7.84
CA ALA A 39 -12.31 2.39 6.67
C ALA A 39 -11.39 2.61 5.46
N LEU A 40 -10.90 3.84 5.25
CA LEU A 40 -9.91 4.13 4.21
C LEU A 40 -8.61 3.33 4.42
N SER A 41 -8.04 3.42 5.62
CA SER A 41 -6.79 2.74 5.97
C SER A 41 -6.91 1.22 5.78
N LEU A 42 -8.02 0.64 6.22
CA LEU A 42 -8.27 -0.80 6.05
C LEU A 42 -8.44 -1.18 4.58
N SER A 43 -9.12 -0.34 3.80
CA SER A 43 -9.33 -0.57 2.37
C SER A 43 -8.02 -0.59 1.60
N LEU A 44 -7.09 0.32 1.91
CA LEU A 44 -5.78 0.39 1.27
C LEU A 44 -4.85 -0.77 1.66
N ILE A 45 -4.97 -1.30 2.89
CA ILE A 45 -4.25 -2.50 3.31
C ILE A 45 -4.76 -3.74 2.56
N LEU A 46 -6.08 -3.88 2.41
CA LEU A 46 -6.67 -5.11 1.93
C LEU A 46 -6.82 -5.13 0.41
N VAL A 47 -7.53 -4.16 -0.15
CA VAL A 47 -8.10 -4.24 -1.50
C VAL A 47 -7.04 -4.29 -2.60
N PRO A 48 -6.03 -3.38 -2.65
CA PRO A 48 -4.99 -3.43 -3.68
C PRO A 48 -4.26 -4.77 -3.68
N TYR A 49 -3.86 -5.23 -2.50
CA TYR A 49 -3.05 -6.44 -2.34
C TYR A 49 -3.83 -7.71 -2.65
N VAL A 50 -5.12 -7.76 -2.29
CA VAL A 50 -6.01 -8.88 -2.66
C VAL A 50 -6.20 -8.92 -4.17
N ILE A 51 -6.42 -7.78 -4.83
CA ILE A 51 -6.54 -7.73 -6.30
C ILE A 51 -5.23 -8.17 -6.97
N GLY A 52 -4.09 -7.69 -6.48
CA GLY A 52 -2.77 -8.14 -6.95
C GLY A 52 -2.56 -9.64 -6.76
N ALA A 53 -2.95 -10.19 -5.62
CA ALA A 53 -2.85 -11.62 -5.34
C ALA A 53 -3.77 -12.46 -6.24
N ILE A 54 -5.01 -12.02 -6.48
CA ILE A 54 -5.94 -12.66 -7.42
C ILE A 54 -5.35 -12.65 -8.83
N TYR A 55 -4.81 -11.50 -9.28
CA TYR A 55 -4.14 -11.40 -10.57
C TYR A 55 -3.00 -12.42 -10.70
N TYR A 56 -2.12 -12.50 -9.70
CA TYR A 56 -1.02 -13.47 -9.74
C TYR A 56 -1.51 -14.92 -9.63
N ALA A 57 -2.58 -15.18 -8.87
CA ALA A 57 -3.15 -16.52 -8.72
C ALA A 57 -3.76 -17.05 -10.02
N VAL A 58 -4.44 -16.19 -10.78
CA VAL A 58 -5.15 -16.55 -12.01
C VAL A 58 -4.22 -16.57 -13.21
N PHE A 59 -3.43 -15.51 -13.41
CA PHE A 59 -2.66 -15.28 -14.64
C PHE A 59 -1.18 -15.70 -14.56
N CYS A 60 -0.67 -15.97 -13.35
CA CYS A 60 0.74 -16.27 -13.09
C CYS A 60 0.92 -17.59 -12.35
N LYS A 61 0.34 -18.69 -12.85
CA LYS A 61 0.47 -20.03 -12.25
C LYS A 61 1.87 -20.63 -12.40
N ASN A 62 2.22 -21.55 -11.50
CA ASN A 62 3.48 -22.33 -11.52
C ASN A 62 4.75 -21.46 -11.57
N LYS A 63 4.72 -20.29 -10.92
CA LYS A 63 5.91 -19.43 -10.77
C LYS A 63 6.61 -19.72 -9.45
N THR A 64 7.86 -19.27 -9.35
CA THR A 64 8.68 -19.46 -8.15
C THR A 64 8.10 -18.67 -6.98
N ALA A 65 8.34 -19.13 -5.75
CA ALA A 65 7.93 -18.38 -4.54
C ALA A 65 8.46 -16.93 -4.57
N LEU A 66 9.71 -16.75 -5.02
CA LEU A 66 10.32 -15.42 -5.19
C LEU A 66 9.55 -14.51 -6.15
N PHE A 67 8.89 -15.06 -7.18
CA PHE A 67 8.05 -14.27 -8.07
C PHE A 67 6.87 -13.64 -7.32
N TYR A 68 6.17 -14.42 -6.49
CA TYR A 68 5.05 -13.91 -5.70
C TYR A 68 5.51 -12.96 -4.57
N THR A 69 6.64 -13.26 -3.94
CA THR A 69 7.31 -12.37 -2.97
C THR A 69 7.61 -11.01 -3.61
N LEU A 70 8.28 -10.97 -4.76
CA LEU A 70 8.55 -9.70 -5.46
C LEU A 70 7.27 -9.06 -6.01
N GLY A 71 6.29 -9.87 -6.38
CA GLY A 71 4.98 -9.42 -6.85
C GLY A 71 4.29 -8.55 -5.81
N LEU A 72 4.17 -9.03 -4.57
CA LEU A 72 3.37 -8.36 -3.53
C LEU A 72 4.21 -7.52 -2.56
N LEU A 73 5.36 -8.02 -2.11
CA LEU A 73 6.14 -7.34 -1.06
C LEU A 73 6.93 -6.15 -1.58
N LEU A 74 7.36 -6.15 -2.84
CA LEU A 74 8.13 -5.02 -3.38
C LEU A 74 7.26 -3.76 -3.52
N PRO A 75 6.07 -3.79 -4.16
CA PRO A 75 5.15 -2.64 -4.17
C PRO A 75 4.76 -2.23 -2.76
N CYS A 76 4.55 -3.22 -1.89
CA CYS A 76 4.28 -2.97 -0.49
C CYS A 76 5.38 -2.11 0.14
N PHE A 77 6.62 -2.59 0.12
CA PHE A 77 7.75 -1.88 0.71
C PHE A 77 7.94 -0.47 0.13
N ILE A 78 7.83 -0.32 -1.20
CA ILE A 78 7.94 0.98 -1.87
C ILE A 78 6.85 1.94 -1.40
N GLU A 79 5.59 1.49 -1.32
CA GLU A 79 4.48 2.32 -0.84
C GLU A 79 4.73 2.84 0.59
N ARG A 80 5.14 1.97 1.52
CA ARG A 80 5.39 2.39 2.92
C ARG A 80 6.57 3.35 3.01
N LEU A 81 7.62 3.13 2.21
CA LEU A 81 8.76 4.06 2.14
C LEU A 81 8.34 5.42 1.60
N MET A 82 7.51 5.47 0.56
CA MET A 82 7.00 6.73 0.01
C MET A 82 6.15 7.48 1.03
N ILE A 83 5.25 6.79 1.72
CA ILE A 83 4.43 7.37 2.80
C ILE A 83 5.31 7.94 3.91
N TYR A 84 6.31 7.17 4.36
CA TYR A 84 7.23 7.61 5.40
C TYR A 84 8.04 8.84 4.98
N GLY A 85 8.57 8.83 3.75
CA GLY A 85 9.33 9.94 3.18
C GLY A 85 8.49 11.20 2.97
N ALA A 86 7.28 11.05 2.44
CA ALA A 86 6.34 12.16 2.25
C ALA A 86 5.95 12.80 3.59
N SER A 87 5.71 11.98 4.63
CA SER A 87 5.37 12.47 5.97
C SER A 87 6.55 13.19 6.63
N ALA A 88 7.77 12.64 6.51
CA ALA A 88 8.98 13.28 7.02
C ALA A 88 9.22 14.65 6.35
N TYR A 89 9.01 14.73 5.04
CA TYR A 89 9.11 15.97 4.27
C TYR A 89 8.07 17.00 4.72
N TYR A 90 6.79 16.59 4.87
CA TYR A 90 5.69 17.49 5.24
C TYR A 90 5.89 18.10 6.63
N TYR A 91 6.32 17.30 7.61
CA TYR A 91 6.55 17.78 8.98
C TYR A 91 7.93 18.39 9.20
N HIS A 92 8.76 18.51 8.16
CA HIS A 92 10.16 18.97 8.25
C HIS A 92 10.99 18.18 9.29
N ILE A 93 10.71 16.88 9.44
CA ILE A 93 11.42 16.00 10.37
C ILE A 93 12.43 15.16 9.58
N SER A 94 13.65 15.03 10.10
CA SER A 94 14.65 14.15 9.50
C SER A 94 14.22 12.67 9.53
N LEU A 95 14.40 11.97 8.40
CA LEU A 95 14.10 10.55 8.18
C LEU A 95 14.73 9.60 9.22
N PHE A 96 15.79 10.04 9.90
CA PHE A 96 16.49 9.24 10.91
C PHE A 96 15.76 9.19 12.27
N TYR A 97 14.63 9.91 12.42
CA TYR A 97 13.84 9.93 13.66
C TYR A 97 12.43 9.34 13.47
N PRO A 98 12.29 8.02 13.22
CA PRO A 98 11.00 7.38 12.92
C PRO A 98 9.97 7.54 14.03
N LYS A 99 10.41 7.51 15.29
CA LYS A 99 9.51 7.70 16.44
C LYS A 99 8.93 9.11 16.50
N LYS A 100 9.70 10.12 16.08
CA LYS A 100 9.26 11.53 16.08
C LYS A 100 8.25 11.74 14.95
N ILE A 101 8.57 11.29 13.75
CA ILE A 101 7.68 11.35 12.58
C ILE A 101 6.33 10.69 12.90
N MET A 102 6.35 9.49 13.47
CA MET A 102 5.14 8.72 13.74
C MET A 102 4.29 9.29 14.88
N ARG A 103 4.92 9.89 15.90
CA ARG A 103 4.17 10.60 16.95
C ARG A 103 3.51 11.85 16.40
N THR A 104 4.23 12.64 15.60
CA THR A 104 3.67 13.83 14.96
C THR A 104 2.49 13.47 14.05
N ILE A 105 2.59 12.38 13.26
CA ILE A 105 1.46 11.85 12.48
C ILE A 105 0.26 11.49 13.37
N ALA A 106 0.49 10.80 14.49
CA ALA A 106 -0.58 10.34 15.38
C ALA A 106 -1.24 11.51 16.14
N ASP A 107 -0.45 12.45 16.62
CA ASP A 107 -0.90 13.60 17.39
C ASP A 107 -1.62 14.61 16.49
N GLU A 108 -1.01 14.99 15.36
CA GLU A 108 -1.61 15.96 14.44
C GLU A 108 -2.75 15.32 13.64
N GLY A 109 -2.65 14.07 13.21
CA GLY A 109 -3.72 13.36 12.49
C GLY A 109 -5.05 13.24 13.25
N SER A 110 -5.02 13.44 14.58
CA SER A 110 -6.19 13.49 15.47
C SER A 110 -6.83 14.89 15.59
N ASN A 111 -6.06 15.97 15.39
CA ASN A 111 -6.48 17.36 15.58
C ASN A 111 -6.90 18.08 14.28
N ILE A 112 -6.77 17.44 13.12
CA ILE A 112 -7.15 18.03 11.82
C ILE A 112 -8.66 17.83 11.58
N GLY A 113 -9.46 18.44 12.44
CA GLY A 113 -10.90 18.65 12.24
C GLY A 113 -11.22 20.01 11.62
N MET A 114 -10.24 20.90 11.45
CA MET A 114 -10.49 22.24 10.92
C MET A 114 -9.25 22.81 10.22
N MET A 115 -9.10 22.57 8.91
CA MET A 115 -8.49 23.57 8.02
C MET A 115 -9.07 23.42 6.62
N HIS A 116 -10.02 24.30 6.35
CA HIS A 116 -10.65 24.53 5.07
C HIS A 116 -9.70 25.40 4.23
N TYR A 117 -8.69 24.85 3.56
CA TYR A 117 -8.03 25.49 2.41
C TYR A 117 -7.16 24.49 1.62
N GLU A 118 -7.37 24.47 0.31
CA GLU A 118 -6.67 23.76 -0.76
C GLU A 118 -6.80 22.22 -0.84
N THR A 119 -7.58 21.79 -1.83
CA THR A 119 -7.82 20.43 -2.33
C THR A 119 -6.56 19.53 -2.38
N VAL A 120 -5.38 20.11 -2.64
CA VAL A 120 -4.08 19.40 -2.71
C VAL A 120 -3.49 19.13 -1.32
N ALA A 121 -3.59 20.10 -0.40
CA ALA A 121 -3.18 19.91 0.99
C ALA A 121 -4.05 18.85 1.67
N ASN A 122 -5.34 18.79 1.32
CA ASN A 122 -6.25 17.75 1.81
C ASN A 122 -5.91 16.35 1.27
N PHE A 123 -5.49 16.22 0.01
CA PHE A 123 -5.02 14.95 -0.53
C PHE A 123 -3.70 14.49 0.12
N ALA A 124 -2.77 15.43 0.37
CA ALA A 124 -1.58 15.16 1.16
C ALA A 124 -1.94 14.74 2.59
N ASN A 125 -2.95 15.37 3.22
CA ASN A 125 -3.44 14.98 4.54
C ASN A 125 -4.07 13.57 4.56
N THR A 126 -4.73 13.15 3.46
CA THR A 126 -5.19 11.76 3.28
C THR A 126 -4.02 10.76 3.25
N ILE A 127 -2.85 11.18 2.74
CA ILE A 127 -1.63 10.36 2.67
C ILE A 127 -0.81 10.43 3.97
N VAL A 128 -0.90 11.50 4.75
CA VAL A 128 -0.08 11.71 5.96
C VAL A 128 -0.69 11.05 7.21
N PHE A 129 -1.94 10.54 7.14
CA PHE A 129 -2.62 9.87 8.25
C PHE A 129 -2.08 8.45 8.60
N PHE A 130 -1.12 7.90 7.85
CA PHE A 130 -0.70 6.51 8.01
C PHE A 130 0.21 6.30 9.24
N ASN A 131 -0.42 5.86 10.34
CA ASN A 131 0.22 5.48 11.60
C ASN A 131 0.97 4.13 11.49
N TRP A 132 1.75 3.76 12.52
CA TRP A 132 2.39 2.46 12.70
C TRP A 132 1.46 1.27 12.46
N HIS A 133 0.19 1.38 12.82
CA HIS A 133 -0.80 0.33 12.57
C HIS A 133 -0.98 0.04 11.07
N TYR A 134 -0.96 1.08 10.23
CA TYR A 134 -1.03 0.92 8.78
C TYR A 134 0.22 0.25 8.22
N VAL A 135 1.39 0.72 8.65
CA VAL A 135 2.68 0.18 8.20
C VAL A 135 2.84 -1.29 8.63
N ILE A 136 2.70 -1.57 9.93
CA ILE A 136 2.87 -2.92 10.49
C ILE A 136 1.75 -3.85 10.00
N GLY A 137 0.49 -3.41 10.11
CA GLY A 137 -0.67 -4.20 9.73
C GLY A 137 -0.68 -4.52 8.23
N GLY A 138 -0.39 -3.53 7.39
CA GLY A 138 -0.25 -3.70 5.95
C GLY A 138 0.89 -4.64 5.59
N THR A 139 2.06 -4.53 6.22
CA THR A 139 3.18 -5.45 5.97
C THR A 139 2.86 -6.87 6.40
N LEU A 140 2.31 -7.08 7.60
CA LEU A 140 1.92 -8.41 8.07
C LEU A 140 0.86 -9.05 7.17
N PHE A 141 -0.13 -8.26 6.74
CA PHE A 141 -1.15 -8.72 5.81
C PHE A 141 -0.55 -9.15 4.47
N THR A 142 0.34 -8.33 3.87
CA THR A 142 0.99 -8.67 2.60
C THR A 142 1.88 -9.92 2.73
N ILE A 143 2.58 -10.09 3.86
CA ILE A 143 3.37 -11.30 4.14
C ILE A 143 2.46 -12.53 4.19
N LEU A 144 1.38 -12.47 4.98
CA LEU A 144 0.41 -13.55 5.10
C LEU A 144 -0.20 -13.91 3.73
N LEU A 145 -0.61 -12.89 2.96
CA LEU A 145 -1.19 -13.08 1.64
C LEU A 145 -0.20 -13.70 0.65
N THR A 146 1.08 -13.32 0.73
CA THR A 146 2.15 -13.92 -0.08
C THR A 146 2.36 -15.40 0.29
N MET A 147 2.32 -15.74 1.58
CA MET A 147 2.42 -17.13 2.04
C MET A 147 1.24 -17.96 1.53
N VAL A 148 0.01 -17.46 1.69
CA VAL A 148 -1.22 -18.12 1.21
C VAL A 148 -1.16 -18.32 -0.31
N LEU A 149 -0.78 -17.28 -1.06
CA LEU A 149 -0.66 -17.35 -2.51
C LEU A 149 0.39 -18.39 -2.93
N THR A 150 1.55 -18.40 -2.29
CA THR A 150 2.61 -19.37 -2.59
C THR A 150 2.20 -20.79 -2.26
N ALA A 151 1.49 -21.01 -1.15
CA ALA A 151 0.95 -22.31 -0.77
C ALA A 151 -0.12 -22.79 -1.76
N PHE A 152 -1.05 -21.91 -2.14
CA PHE A 152 -2.10 -22.20 -3.12
C PHE A 152 -1.53 -22.60 -4.48
N GLN A 153 -0.38 -22.05 -4.87
CA GLN A 153 0.28 -22.38 -6.13
C GLN A 153 1.17 -23.64 -6.05
N LYS A 154 1.52 -24.09 -4.85
CA LYS A 154 2.26 -25.34 -4.63
C LYS A 154 1.36 -26.57 -4.57
N SER A 155 0.09 -26.41 -4.17
CA SER A 155 -0.84 -27.54 -4.14
C SER A 155 -1.04 -28.09 -5.56
N PRO A 156 -0.69 -29.37 -5.83
CA PRO A 156 -1.05 -30.01 -7.08
C PRO A 156 -2.58 -30.05 -7.17
N LYS A 157 -3.12 -29.51 -8.27
CA LYS A 157 -4.48 -29.81 -8.68
C LYS A 157 -4.52 -31.20 -9.29
#